data_AF-A0A024K7T3-F1
#
_entry.id   AF-A0A024K7T3-F1
#
_cell.length_a   1.000
_cell.length_b   1.000
_cell.length_c   1.000
_cell.angle_alpha   90.00
_cell.angle_beta   90.00
_cell.angle_gamma   90.00
#
_symmetry.space_group_name_H-M   'P 1'
#
loop_
_entity.id
_entity.type
_entity.pdbx_description
1 polymer ?
#
loop_
_entity_poly.entity_id
_entity_poly.type
_entity_poly.pdbx_seq_one_letter_code
_entity_poly.pdbx_strand_id
1 'polypeptide(L)'
;MSSRDNIRSAMERLLSGAPQFTDGRLTRTNLALEAGIGRATLYRQPDLIAEWTRKVAQADAHELPTSSEAAVARLTRQLADERDRRTDAERVAQGLALVVAELYRQLEDRDGRGADRVVAIARQRDQRPHR
;
A
#
# COMPACT_ATOMS: atom_id res chain seq x y z
N MET A 1 21.08 27.22 23.24
CA MET A 1 20.89 27.70 21.85
C MET A 1 19.83 28.78 21.86
N SER A 2 20.01 29.86 21.08
CA SER A 2 18.99 30.90 20.95
C SER A 2 17.81 30.39 20.12
N SER A 3 16.60 30.92 20.34
CA SER A 3 15.44 30.58 19.50
C SER A 3 15.71 30.84 18.01
N ARG A 4 16.56 31.81 17.67
CA ARG A 4 16.98 32.08 16.28
C ARG A 4 17.86 30.98 15.70
N ASP A 5 18.76 30.40 16.52
CA ASP A 5 19.63 29.29 16.09
C ASP A 5 18.80 28.02 15.85
N ASN A 6 17.82 27.77 16.72
CA ASN A 6 16.88 26.66 16.56
C ASN A 6 16.07 26.79 15.26
N ILE A 7 15.61 28.00 14.94
CA ILE A 7 14.91 28.28 13.67
C ILE A 7 15.84 27.99 12.49
N ARG A 8 17.08 28.50 12.49
CA ARG A 8 18.00 28.28 11.36
C ARG A 8 18.36 26.81 11.16
N SER A 9 18.62 26.07 12.25
CA SER A 9 18.86 24.62 12.18
C SER A 9 17.64 23.88 11.63
N ALA A 10 16.42 24.25 12.07
CA ALA A 10 15.19 23.67 11.53
C ALA A 10 14.99 24.00 10.04
N MET A 11 15.34 25.22 9.60
CA MET A 11 15.30 25.59 8.18
C MET A 11 16.21 24.70 7.35
N GLU A 12 17.46 24.49 7.79
CA GLU A 12 18.43 23.63 7.10
C GLU A 12 17.92 22.19 6.98
N ARG A 13 17.43 21.60 8.09
CA ARG A 13 16.90 20.23 8.08
C ARG A 13 15.69 20.06 7.17
N LEU A 14 14.75 21.01 7.20
CA LEU A 14 13.57 20.95 6.33
C LEU A 14 13.95 21.10 4.86
N LEU A 15 14.83 22.04 4.52
CA LEU A 15 15.29 22.24 3.14
C LEU A 15 16.15 21.09 2.61
N SER A 16 16.83 20.35 3.49
CA SER A 16 17.57 19.14 3.12
C SER A 16 16.70 17.88 3.10
N GLY A 17 15.40 17.97 3.36
CA GLY A 17 14.49 16.82 3.38
C GLY A 17 14.67 15.87 4.57
N ALA A 18 15.22 16.35 5.69
CA ALA A 18 15.46 15.58 6.91
C ALA A 18 14.60 16.08 8.10
N PRO A 19 13.25 16.08 7.99
CA PRO A 19 12.38 16.46 9.10
C PRO A 19 12.50 15.47 10.27
N GLN A 20 12.33 15.95 11.51
CA GLN A 20 12.43 15.11 12.71
C GLN A 20 11.09 14.98 13.44
N PHE A 21 10.23 15.98 13.35
CA PHE A 21 9.00 16.09 14.13
C PHE A 21 7.75 16.29 13.25
N THR A 22 7.93 16.41 11.93
CA THR A 22 6.86 16.78 10.99
C THR A 22 6.88 15.91 9.72
N ASP A 23 5.87 16.10 8.86
CA ASP A 23 5.71 15.42 7.57
C ASP A 23 6.66 15.92 6.46
N GLY A 24 7.60 16.82 6.77
CA GLY A 24 8.58 17.35 5.83
C GLY A 24 8.08 18.45 4.90
N ARG A 25 6.80 18.85 4.98
CA ARG A 25 6.28 19.92 4.13
C ARG A 25 6.90 21.27 4.54
N LEU A 26 7.32 22.07 3.57
CA LEU A 26 7.97 23.37 3.77
C LEU A 26 7.00 24.49 4.19
N THR A 27 6.28 24.29 5.29
CA THR A 27 5.33 25.27 5.83
C THR A 27 5.89 26.01 7.05
N ARG A 28 5.41 27.24 7.29
CA ARG A 28 5.78 28.01 8.50
C ARG A 28 5.34 27.31 9.80
N THR A 29 4.27 26.52 9.74
CA THR A 29 3.80 25.70 10.87
C THR A 29 4.85 24.64 11.21
N ASN A 30 5.30 23.90 10.20
CA ASN A 30 6.29 22.85 10.37
C ASN A 30 7.64 23.42 10.81
N LEU A 31 8.04 24.59 10.29
CA LEU A 31 9.24 25.27 10.76
C LEU A 31 9.20 25.58 12.27
N ALA A 32 8.07 26.03 12.79
CA ALA A 32 7.93 26.30 14.23
C ALA A 32 8.02 25.01 15.06
N LEU A 33 7.37 23.93 14.61
CA LEU A 33 7.41 22.63 15.26
C LEU A 33 8.82 22.03 15.25
N GLU A 34 9.51 22.07 14.11
CA GLU A 34 10.88 21.58 13.95
C GLU A 34 11.90 22.39 14.75
N ALA A 35 11.66 23.69 14.94
CA ALA A 35 12.48 24.54 15.79
C ALA A 35 12.15 24.41 17.28
N GLY A 36 11.12 23.64 17.65
CA GLY A 36 10.66 23.48 19.02
C GLY A 36 10.12 24.78 19.65
N ILE A 37 9.57 25.68 18.84
CA ILE A 37 9.04 26.98 19.29
C ILE A 37 7.57 27.17 18.93
N GLY A 38 6.90 28.04 19.68
CA GLY A 38 5.56 28.49 19.32
C GLY A 38 5.56 29.36 18.06
N ARG A 39 4.46 29.31 17.28
CA ARG A 39 4.27 30.14 16.07
C ARG A 39 4.45 31.63 16.36
N ALA A 40 3.93 32.13 17.48
CA ALA A 40 4.07 33.53 17.86
C ALA A 40 5.54 33.96 17.99
N THR A 41 6.40 33.09 18.50
CA THR A 41 7.85 33.32 18.61
C THR A 41 8.50 33.38 17.23
N LEU A 42 8.08 32.54 16.29
CA LEU A 42 8.54 32.58 14.91
C LEU A 42 8.13 33.90 14.23
N TYR A 43 6.88 34.36 14.39
CA TYR A 43 6.39 35.62 13.80
C TYR A 43 7.07 36.87 14.35
N ARG A 44 7.73 36.80 15.52
CA ARG A 44 8.58 37.87 16.04
C ARG A 44 9.95 37.99 15.33
N GLN A 45 10.27 37.06 14.44
CA GLN A 45 11.52 37.02 13.66
C GLN A 45 11.22 37.21 12.16
N PRO A 46 10.77 38.40 11.73
CA PRO A 46 10.33 38.64 10.36
C PRO A 46 11.44 38.46 9.32
N ASP A 47 12.70 38.72 9.70
CA ASP A 47 13.88 38.52 8.87
C ASP A 47 14.09 37.04 8.53
N LEU A 48 13.92 36.15 9.50
CA LEU A 48 14.02 34.70 9.30
C LEU A 48 12.84 34.15 8.49
N ILE A 49 11.63 34.71 8.67
CA ILE A 49 10.47 34.35 7.84
C ILE A 49 10.69 34.77 6.38
N ALA A 50 11.26 35.95 6.15
CA ALA A 50 11.59 36.41 4.80
C ALA A 50 12.68 35.55 4.16
N GLU A 51 13.72 35.19 4.92
CA GLU A 51 14.74 34.23 4.47
C GLU A 51 14.13 32.87 4.11
N TRP A 52 13.30 32.31 5.00
CA TRP A 52 12.59 31.06 4.77
C TRP A 52 11.75 31.11 3.48
N THR A 53 10.95 32.15 3.33
CA THR A 53 10.06 32.29 2.17
C THR A 53 10.87 32.34 0.86
N ARG A 54 12.03 33.02 0.85
CA ARG A 54 12.94 33.03 -0.30
C ARG A 54 13.54 31.67 -0.58
N LYS A 55 14.00 30.95 0.46
CA LYS A 55 14.61 29.62 0.31
C LYS A 55 13.61 28.58 -0.18
N VAL A 56 12.37 28.61 0.33
CA VAL A 56 11.30 27.73 -0.15
C VAL A 56 10.97 28.02 -1.62
N ALA A 57 10.83 29.29 -2.00
CA ALA A 57 10.60 29.66 -3.39
C ALA A 57 11.74 29.21 -4.32
N GLN A 58 13.00 29.23 -3.84
CA GLN A 58 14.15 28.71 -4.58
C GLN A 58 14.13 27.18 -4.70
N ALA A 59 13.74 26.48 -3.63
CA ALA A 59 13.59 25.02 -3.64
C ALA A 59 12.48 24.59 -4.61
N ASP A 60 11.31 25.23 -4.54
CA ASP A 60 10.18 24.99 -5.45
C ASP A 60 10.56 25.31 -6.91
N ALA A 61 11.39 26.33 -7.15
CA ALA A 61 11.89 26.64 -8.50
C ALA A 61 12.93 25.64 -9.02
N HIS A 62 13.67 24.97 -8.13
CA HIS A 62 14.60 23.88 -8.48
C HIS A 62 13.88 22.54 -8.69
N GLU A 63 12.77 22.30 -7.98
CA GLU A 63 11.80 21.26 -8.31
C GLU A 63 11.02 21.65 -9.57
N LEU A 64 11.68 21.63 -10.72
CA LEU A 64 10.99 21.76 -12.01
C LEU A 64 9.81 20.75 -12.09
N PRO A 65 8.64 21.17 -12.61
CA PRO A 65 7.42 20.34 -12.68
C PRO A 65 7.64 18.98 -13.36
N THR A 66 8.64 18.92 -14.24
CA THR A 66 8.97 17.77 -15.08
C THR A 66 9.39 16.53 -14.27
N SER A 67 10.07 16.70 -13.14
CA SER A 67 10.51 15.58 -12.30
C SER A 67 9.35 14.96 -11.53
N SER A 68 8.48 15.81 -10.98
CA SER A 68 7.30 15.39 -10.23
C SER A 68 6.23 14.77 -11.15
N GLU A 69 5.94 15.38 -12.30
CA GLU A 69 4.98 14.85 -13.27
C GLU A 69 5.44 13.52 -13.88
N ALA A 70 6.73 13.39 -14.22
CA ALA A 70 7.28 12.13 -14.72
C ALA A 70 7.25 11.03 -13.64
N ALA A 71 7.50 11.37 -12.38
CA ALA A 71 7.38 10.44 -11.26
C ALA A 71 5.93 10.01 -11.04
N VAL A 72 4.97 10.95 -11.06
CA VAL A 72 3.53 10.65 -10.95
C VAL A 72 3.06 9.79 -12.13
N ALA A 73 3.49 10.10 -13.35
CA ALA A 73 3.15 9.30 -14.53
C ALA A 73 3.77 7.89 -14.48
N ARG A 74 4.97 7.74 -13.92
CA ARG A 74 5.59 6.43 -13.70
C ARG A 74 4.84 5.63 -12.63
N LEU A 75 4.56 6.25 -11.48
CA LEU A 75 3.86 5.61 -10.37
C LEU A 75 2.43 5.23 -10.75
N THR A 76 1.73 6.07 -11.51
CA THR A 76 0.39 5.76 -12.04
C THR A 76 0.43 4.55 -12.96
N ARG A 77 1.42 4.45 -13.84
CA ARG A 77 1.61 3.28 -14.71
C ARG A 77 1.91 2.02 -13.92
N GLN A 78 2.78 2.10 -12.92
CA GLN A 78 3.09 0.96 -12.05
C GLN A 78 1.85 0.50 -11.28
N LEU A 79 1.04 1.43 -10.78
CA LEU A 79 -0.20 1.08 -10.07
C LEU A 79 -1.23 0.41 -10.99
N ALA A 80 -1.32 0.82 -12.26
CA ALA A 80 -2.18 0.17 -13.24
C ALA A 80 -1.71 -1.26 -13.52
N ASP A 81 -0.42 -1.45 -13.78
CA ASP A 81 0.17 -2.77 -14.07
C ASP A 81 0.00 -3.76 -12.90
N GLU A 82 0.23 -3.31 -11.67
CA GLU A 82 0.00 -4.16 -10.49
C GLU A 82 -1.48 -4.52 -10.28
N ARG A 83 -2.42 -3.64 -10.65
CA ARG A 83 -3.86 -3.95 -10.60
C ARG A 83 -4.25 -4.98 -11.65
N ASP A 84 -3.67 -4.90 -12.84
CA ASP A 84 -3.91 -5.87 -13.91
C ASP A 84 -3.39 -7.25 -13.51
N ARG A 85 -2.15 -7.32 -13.02
CA ARG A 85 -1.56 -8.58 -12.50
C ARG A 85 -2.38 -9.19 -11.38
N ARG A 86 -2.88 -8.35 -10.45
CA ARG A 86 -3.74 -8.82 -9.36
C ARG A 86 -5.06 -9.39 -9.90
N THR A 87 -5.69 -8.73 -10.86
CA THR A 87 -6.92 -9.20 -11.49
C THR A 87 -6.71 -10.55 -12.18
N ASP A 88 -5.59 -10.72 -12.88
CA ASP A 88 -5.27 -11.98 -13.54
C ASP A 88 -4.98 -13.10 -12.54
N ALA A 89 -4.26 -12.80 -11.46
CA ALA A 89 -4.04 -13.76 -10.37
C ALA A 89 -5.37 -14.18 -9.72
N GLU A 90 -6.29 -13.24 -9.48
CA GLU A 90 -7.61 -13.51 -8.93
C GLU A 90 -8.45 -14.40 -9.87
N ARG A 91 -8.40 -14.16 -11.19
CA ARG A 91 -9.06 -15.02 -12.20
C ARG A 91 -8.51 -16.45 -12.18
N VAL A 92 -7.19 -16.61 -12.14
CA VAL A 92 -6.55 -17.94 -12.08
C VAL A 92 -6.97 -18.66 -10.79
N ALA A 93 -6.95 -17.96 -9.66
CA ALA A 93 -7.36 -18.54 -8.38
C ALA A 93 -8.83 -18.99 -8.38
N GLN A 94 -9.73 -18.19 -8.96
CA GLN A 94 -11.14 -18.57 -9.12
C GLN A 94 -11.30 -19.80 -10.02
N GLY A 95 -10.59 -19.86 -11.14
CA GLY A 95 -10.59 -21.03 -12.03
C GLY A 95 -10.11 -22.29 -11.34
N LEU A 96 -9.02 -22.20 -10.57
CA LEU A 96 -8.51 -23.32 -9.78
C LEU A 96 -9.51 -23.77 -8.70
N ALA A 97 -10.18 -22.83 -8.03
CA ALA A 97 -11.21 -23.17 -7.04
C ALA A 97 -12.37 -23.96 -7.65
N LEU A 98 -12.81 -23.60 -8.86
CA LEU A 98 -13.85 -24.34 -9.58
C LEU A 98 -13.39 -25.76 -9.97
N VAL A 99 -12.16 -25.89 -10.48
CA VAL A 99 -11.58 -27.20 -10.82
C VAL A 99 -11.48 -28.08 -9.58
N VAL A 100 -11.00 -27.53 -8.47
CA VAL A 100 -10.89 -28.26 -7.19
C VAL A 100 -12.28 -28.70 -6.72
N ALA A 101 -13.28 -27.83 -6.74
CA ALA A 101 -14.65 -28.17 -6.35
C ALA A 101 -15.24 -29.30 -7.21
N GLU A 102 -15.02 -29.25 -8.53
CA GLU A 102 -15.49 -30.29 -9.45
C GLU A 102 -14.77 -31.63 -9.21
N LEU A 103 -13.45 -31.60 -8.96
CA LEU A 103 -12.70 -32.80 -8.62
C LEU A 103 -13.20 -33.44 -7.31
N TYR A 104 -13.46 -32.63 -6.28
CA TYR A 104 -14.06 -33.12 -5.03
C TYR A 104 -15.41 -33.80 -5.29
N ARG A 105 -16.30 -33.15 -6.06
CA ARG A 105 -17.60 -33.71 -6.44
C ARG A 105 -17.46 -35.05 -7.17
N GLN A 106 -16.50 -35.17 -8.10
CA GLN A 106 -16.26 -36.42 -8.82
C GLN A 106 -15.74 -37.55 -7.93
N LEU A 107 -14.93 -37.23 -6.93
CA LEU A 107 -14.45 -38.19 -5.94
C LEU A 107 -15.61 -38.69 -5.07
N GLU A 108 -16.45 -37.78 -4.56
CA GLU A 108 -17.65 -38.15 -3.79
C GLU A 108 -18.60 -39.04 -4.60
N ASP A 109 -18.85 -38.71 -5.87
CA ASP A 109 -19.69 -39.52 -6.75
C ASP A 109 -19.10 -40.93 -7.02
N ARG A 110 -17.77 -41.07 -7.02
CA ARG A 110 -17.11 -42.37 -7.19
C ARG A 110 -17.22 -43.21 -5.93
N ASP A 111 -16.98 -42.61 -4.76
CA ASP A 111 -17.08 -43.28 -3.47
C ASP A 111 -18.52 -43.71 -3.18
N GLY A 112 -19.50 -42.85 -3.49
CA GLY A 112 -20.93 -43.16 -3.37
C GLY A 112 -21.38 -44.30 -4.29
N ARG A 113 -20.95 -44.30 -5.57
CA ARG A 113 -21.23 -45.41 -6.50
C ARG A 113 -20.52 -46.71 -6.12
N GLY A 114 -19.35 -46.63 -5.50
CA GLY A 114 -18.62 -47.76 -4.95
C GLY A 114 -19.39 -48.42 -3.81
N ALA A 115 -19.86 -47.61 -2.85
CA ALA A 115 -20.69 -48.07 -1.73
C ALA A 115 -21.99 -48.73 -2.21
N ASP A 116 -22.69 -48.11 -3.17
CA ASP A 116 -23.97 -48.62 -3.67
C ASP A 116 -23.82 -49.96 -4.43
N ARG A 117 -22.71 -50.12 -5.17
CA ARG A 117 -22.35 -51.41 -5.81
C ARG A 117 -22.05 -52.50 -4.79
N VAL A 118 -21.31 -52.19 -3.72
CA VAL A 118 -20.99 -53.18 -2.67
C VAL A 118 -22.26 -53.66 -1.97
N VAL A 119 -23.19 -52.74 -1.67
CA VAL A 119 -24.49 -53.07 -1.07
C VAL A 119 -25.34 -53.91 -2.02
N ALA A 120 -25.36 -53.61 -3.32
CA ALA A 120 -26.08 -54.40 -4.31
C ALA A 120 -25.55 -55.84 -4.45
N ILE A 121 -24.22 -56.03 -4.47
CA ILE A 121 -23.59 -57.35 -4.56
C ILE A 121 -23.85 -58.18 -3.29
N ALA A 122 -23.81 -57.55 -2.11
CA ALA A 122 -24.12 -58.22 -0.85
C ALA A 122 -25.59 -58.70 -0.79
N ARG A 123 -26.55 -57.85 -1.16
CA ARG A 123 -27.98 -58.21 -1.22
C ARG A 123 -28.26 -59.34 -2.23
N GLN A 124 -27.57 -59.36 -3.36
CA GLN A 124 -27.76 -60.41 -4.37
C GLN A 124 -27.14 -61.77 -3.96
N ARG A 125 -26.19 -61.78 -3.02
CA ARG A 125 -25.69 -63.01 -2.39
C ARG A 125 -26.68 -63.59 -1.38
N ASP A 126 -27.31 -62.74 -0.55
CA ASP A 126 -28.32 -63.18 0.42
C ASP A 126 -29.61 -63.70 -0.22
N GLN A 127 -29.94 -63.24 -1.44
CA GLN A 127 -31.16 -63.65 -2.15
C GLN A 127 -31.00 -64.92 -3.01
N ARG A 128 -29.84 -65.59 -3.03
CA ARG A 128 -29.70 -66.89 -3.71
C ARG A 128 -30.19 -68.01 -2.78
N PRO A 129 -31.34 -68.67 -3.07
CA PRO A 129 -31.80 -69.76 -2.24
C PRO A 129 -30.85 -70.96 -2.36
N HIS A 130 -30.49 -71.55 -1.22
CA HIS A 130 -29.87 -72.87 -1.20
C HIS A 130 -30.85 -73.87 -1.84
N ARG A 131 -30.36 -74.48 -2.92
CA ARG A 131 -31.06 -75.47 -3.73
C ARG A 131 -31.22 -76.79 -2.99
#